data_AF-A0AAD9VHS2-F1
#
_entry.id   AF-A0AAD9VHS2-F1
#
_cell.length_a   1.000
_cell.length_b   1.000
_cell.length_c   1.000
_cell.angle_alpha   90.00
_cell.angle_beta   90.00
_cell.angle_gamma   90.00
#
_symmetry.space_group_name_H-M   'P 1'
#
loop_
_entity.id
_entity.type
_entity.pdbx_description
1 polymer ?
#
loop_
_entity_poly.entity_id
_entity_poly.type
_entity_poly.pdbx_seq_one_letter_code
_entity_poly.pdbx_strand_id
1 'polypeptide(L)'
;MENAAGDKLVKIQIAFLPPLKIPQGTANRDSKVEAIGCFRDERSRALPDLVKNLRGTIDWNHMERTVASCAKAVQAKGYKYFGLQFYGECWSGGIVYDKYGVSPPESCWKGVGKQWANFVYKII
;
A
#
# COMPACT_ATOMS: atom_id res chain seq x y z
N MET A 1 -34.25 6.00 -71.11
CA MET A 1 -34.70 4.59 -71.09
C MET A 1 -34.29 4.04 -69.74
N GLU A 2 -35.29 3.52 -69.03
CA GLU A 2 -35.36 2.84 -67.72
C GLU A 2 -34.59 3.40 -66.51
N ASN A 3 -35.17 3.79 -65.37
CA ASN A 3 -36.35 3.43 -64.54
C ASN A 3 -35.90 2.75 -63.23
N ALA A 4 -36.35 3.34 -62.11
CA ALA A 4 -36.76 2.70 -60.84
C ALA A 4 -35.70 1.89 -60.07
N ALA A 5 -35.70 1.72 -58.76
CA ALA A 5 -36.39 2.25 -57.57
C ALA A 5 -35.42 1.89 -56.42
N GLY A 6 -35.19 2.75 -55.42
CA GLY A 6 -35.91 2.64 -54.16
C GLY A 6 -35.50 1.39 -53.37
N ASP A 7 -34.66 1.54 -52.35
CA ASP A 7 -34.86 0.79 -51.12
C ASP A 7 -34.36 1.57 -49.90
N LYS A 8 -35.34 1.86 -49.04
CA LYS A 8 -35.18 2.57 -47.78
C LYS A 8 -34.67 1.57 -46.75
N LEU A 9 -33.43 1.71 -46.31
CA LEU A 9 -32.97 1.08 -45.07
C LEU A 9 -33.00 2.08 -43.93
N VAL A 10 -33.77 1.69 -42.93
CA VAL A 10 -34.18 2.40 -41.74
C VAL A 10 -32.99 2.66 -40.80
N LYS A 11 -32.87 3.92 -40.38
CA LYS A 11 -32.24 4.48 -39.17
C LYS A 11 -31.60 3.49 -38.19
N ILE A 12 -30.33 3.73 -37.86
CA ILE A 12 -29.89 3.72 -36.46
C ILE A 12 -29.00 4.94 -36.24
N GLN A 13 -29.56 5.99 -35.62
CA GLN A 13 -28.74 6.96 -34.91
C GLN A 13 -28.03 6.19 -33.81
N ILE A 14 -26.72 5.97 -33.99
CA ILE A 14 -25.87 5.47 -32.91
C ILE A 14 -25.81 6.63 -31.92
N ALA A 15 -26.69 6.59 -30.91
CA ALA A 15 -26.53 7.45 -29.75
C ALA A 15 -25.20 7.08 -29.12
N PHE A 16 -24.19 7.94 -29.27
CA PHE A 16 -23.02 7.88 -28.41
C PHE A 16 -23.53 8.10 -26.99
N LEU A 17 -23.66 6.99 -26.25
CA LEU A 17 -23.87 7.07 -24.82
C LEU A 17 -22.75 7.98 -24.28
N PRO A 18 -23.07 8.98 -23.44
CA PRO A 18 -22.00 9.64 -22.70
C PRO A 18 -21.18 8.55 -22.01
N PRO A 19 -19.84 8.68 -21.93
CA PRO A 19 -19.06 7.74 -21.13
C PRO A 19 -19.73 7.67 -19.76
N LEU A 20 -20.02 6.45 -19.30
CA LEU A 20 -20.55 6.24 -17.96
C LEU A 20 -19.62 6.99 -17.00
N LYS A 21 -20.11 8.09 -16.42
CA LYS A 21 -19.47 8.71 -15.27
C LYS A 21 -19.62 7.72 -14.15
N ILE A 22 -18.65 6.82 -14.01
CA ILE A 22 -18.55 5.96 -12.84
C ILE A 22 -18.50 6.93 -11.64
N PRO A 23 -19.42 6.86 -10.68
CA PRO A 23 -19.30 7.65 -9.47
C PRO A 23 -17.93 7.32 -8.86
N GLN A 24 -17.09 8.32 -8.61
CA GLN A 24 -15.88 8.15 -7.82
C GLN A 24 -16.28 7.83 -6.38
N GLY A 25 -16.72 6.59 -6.16
CA GLY A 25 -16.94 5.97 -4.88
C GLY A 25 -15.70 5.18 -4.49
N THR A 26 -14.99 5.68 -3.47
CA THR A 26 -14.10 4.93 -2.58
C THR A 26 -13.31 3.79 -3.22
N ALA A 27 -12.20 4.10 -3.88
CA ALA A 27 -11.12 3.11 -4.00
C ALA A 27 -10.55 2.90 -2.59
N ASN A 28 -11.20 2.05 -1.79
CA ASN A 28 -10.55 1.39 -0.68
C ASN A 28 -9.51 0.43 -1.28
N ARG A 29 -8.38 0.99 -1.72
CA ARG A 29 -7.19 0.17 -1.95
C ARG A 29 -6.65 -0.14 -0.57
N ASP A 30 -7.22 -1.17 0.07
CA ASP A 30 -6.53 -1.85 1.15
C ASP A 30 -5.16 -2.21 0.57
N SER A 31 -4.10 -1.56 1.06
CA SER A 31 -2.75 -1.82 0.58
C SER A 31 -2.46 -3.29 0.89
N LYS A 32 -2.39 -4.13 -0.14
CA LYS A 32 -1.97 -5.51 0.03
C LYS A 32 -0.49 -5.51 0.39
N VAL A 33 -0.15 -6.24 1.43
CA VAL A 33 1.22 -6.33 1.93
C VAL A 33 1.62 -7.77 2.16
N GLU A 34 2.87 -8.08 1.83
CA GLU A 34 3.53 -9.33 2.13
C GLU A 34 4.43 -9.12 3.35
N ALA A 35 4.30 -9.97 4.38
CA ALA A 35 5.16 -9.96 5.55
C ALA A 35 6.51 -10.61 5.21
N ILE A 36 7.62 -9.88 5.39
CA ILE A 36 8.96 -10.38 5.08
C ILE A 36 9.62 -10.96 6.32
N GLY A 37 9.61 -10.23 7.45
CA GLY A 37 10.21 -10.73 8.68
C GLY A 37 10.77 -9.65 9.59
N CYS A 38 11.50 -10.09 10.62
CA CYS A 38 12.09 -9.24 11.65
C CYS A 38 13.58 -8.98 11.38
N PHE A 39 13.95 -7.72 11.21
CA PHE A 39 15.30 -7.29 10.86
C PHE A 39 15.84 -6.30 11.87
N ARG A 40 17.15 -6.37 12.12
CA ARG A 40 17.83 -5.48 13.04
C ARG A 40 17.93 -4.08 12.41
N ASP A 41 17.90 -3.06 13.25
CA ASP A 41 18.11 -1.67 12.86
C ASP A 41 19.10 -1.00 13.80
N GLU A 42 19.78 0.03 13.30
CA GLU A 42 20.79 0.76 14.06
C GLU A 42 20.71 2.26 13.78
N ARG A 43 21.62 3.05 14.39
CA ARG A 43 21.66 4.52 14.20
C ARG A 43 21.75 4.92 12.73
N SER A 44 22.53 4.19 11.93
CA SER A 44 22.55 4.34 10.47
C SER A 44 21.43 3.48 9.86
N ARG A 45 20.20 3.95 10.03
CA ARG A 45 18.94 3.25 9.70
C ARG A 45 19.02 2.42 8.42
N ALA A 46 18.48 1.20 8.47
CA ALA A 46 18.25 0.38 7.27
C ALA A 46 17.16 1.00 6.37
N LEU A 47 16.11 1.54 7.00
CA LEU A 47 15.04 2.31 6.36
C LEU A 47 15.11 3.76 6.88
N PRO A 48 15.67 4.71 6.11
CA PRO A 48 16.04 6.03 6.63
C PRO A 48 14.87 6.99 6.85
N ASP A 49 13.75 6.79 6.18
CA ASP A 49 12.67 7.77 6.18
C ASP A 49 11.59 7.41 7.19
N LEU A 50 11.41 8.25 8.21
CA LEU A 50 10.23 8.17 9.06
C LEU A 50 9.02 8.71 8.28
N VAL A 51 8.22 7.80 7.72
CA VAL A 51 7.04 8.15 6.93
C VAL A 51 5.92 8.65 7.83
N LYS A 52 5.71 7.99 8.98
CA LYS A 52 4.66 8.35 9.95
C LYS A 52 4.97 7.80 11.33
N ASN A 53 4.68 8.57 12.38
CA ASN A 53 4.70 8.07 13.74
C ASN A 53 3.26 7.74 14.19
N LEU A 54 2.95 6.44 14.34
CA LEU A 54 1.63 5.92 14.73
C LEU A 54 1.55 5.55 16.21
N ARG A 55 2.63 5.77 16.99
CA ARG A 55 2.71 5.33 18.39
C ARG A 55 1.60 5.90 19.27
N GLY A 56 1.16 7.12 18.99
CA GLY A 56 0.08 7.79 19.74
C GLY A 56 -1.33 7.24 19.45
N THR A 57 -1.48 6.37 18.45
CA THR A 57 -2.78 5.85 18.00
C THR A 57 -2.77 4.33 17.86
N ILE A 58 -1.88 3.62 18.57
CA ILE A 58 -1.81 2.16 18.53
C ILE A 58 -3.06 1.59 19.19
N ASP A 59 -3.80 0.77 18.46
CA ASP A 59 -4.74 -0.18 19.03
C ASP A 59 -4.00 -1.49 19.32
N TRP A 60 -3.62 -1.70 20.57
CA TRP A 60 -2.83 -2.85 21.01
C TRP A 60 -3.54 -4.20 20.82
N ASN A 61 -4.87 -4.18 20.69
CA ASN A 61 -5.66 -5.37 20.40
C ASN A 61 -5.71 -5.68 18.90
N HIS A 62 -5.48 -4.68 18.05
CA HIS A 62 -5.62 -4.76 16.60
C HIS A 62 -4.39 -4.15 15.88
N MET A 63 -3.22 -4.76 16.09
CA MET A 63 -1.95 -4.28 15.54
C MET A 63 -1.95 -4.23 14.00
N GLU A 64 -2.77 -5.03 13.34
CA GLU A 64 -3.00 -4.99 11.89
C GLU A 64 -3.49 -3.62 11.41
N ARG A 65 -4.16 -2.83 12.26
CA ARG A 65 -4.56 -1.44 11.93
C ARG A 65 -3.35 -0.52 11.84
N THR A 66 -2.34 -0.73 12.68
CA THR A 66 -1.05 -0.02 12.61
C THR A 66 -0.30 -0.39 11.33
N VAL A 67 -0.29 -1.68 10.98
CA VAL A 67 0.28 -2.18 9.71
C VAL A 67 -0.38 -1.54 8.50
N ALA A 68 -1.72 -1.61 8.43
CA ALA A 68 -2.48 -1.02 7.32
C ALA A 68 -2.29 0.50 7.22
N SER A 69 -2.26 1.20 8.35
CA SER A 69 -2.03 2.65 8.39
C SER A 69 -0.64 3.05 7.88
N CYS A 70 0.38 2.26 8.21
CA CYS A 70 1.73 2.46 7.71
C CYS A 70 1.81 2.14 6.21
N ALA A 71 1.27 1.00 5.78
CA ALA A 71 1.23 0.59 4.38
C ALA A 71 0.59 1.67 3.48
N LYS A 72 -0.55 2.24 3.90
CA LYS A 72 -1.21 3.33 3.19
C LYS A 72 -0.34 4.58 3.08
N ALA A 73 0.33 4.97 4.17
CA ALA A 73 1.19 6.15 4.19
C ALA A 73 2.44 5.96 3.30
N VAL A 74 3.02 4.77 3.30
CA VAL A 74 4.17 4.38 2.49
C VAL A 74 3.79 4.31 1.00
N GLN A 75 2.63 3.71 0.69
CA GLN A 75 2.09 3.64 -0.67
C GLN A 75 1.86 5.05 -1.25
N ALA A 76 1.32 5.96 -0.45
CA ALA A 76 1.11 7.35 -0.84
C ALA A 76 2.42 8.11 -1.14
N LYS A 77 3.55 7.67 -0.56
CA LYS A 77 4.89 8.18 -0.89
C LYS A 77 5.58 7.45 -2.05
N GLY A 78 4.98 6.40 -2.60
CA GLY A 78 5.53 5.63 -3.72
C GLY A 78 6.63 4.63 -3.35
N TYR A 79 6.82 4.35 -2.07
CA TYR A 79 7.78 3.34 -1.63
C TYR A 79 7.20 1.92 -1.71
N LYS A 80 8.08 0.91 -1.86
CA LYS A 80 7.70 -0.51 -1.97
C LYS A 80 7.86 -1.30 -0.69
N TYR A 81 8.75 -0.88 0.20
CA TYR A 81 9.07 -1.58 1.44
C TYR A 81 8.85 -0.66 2.63
N PHE A 82 8.40 -1.21 3.74
CA PHE A 82 8.34 -0.48 5.00
C PHE A 82 8.62 -1.38 6.18
N GLY A 83 9.10 -0.77 7.25
CA GLY A 83 9.32 -1.41 8.54
C GLY A 83 8.50 -0.71 9.60
N LEU A 84 7.93 -1.50 10.51
CA LEU A 84 7.40 -0.98 11.76
C LEU A 84 8.42 -1.21 12.86
N GLN A 85 8.89 -0.13 13.47
CA GLN A 85 9.77 -0.14 14.63
C GLN A 85 9.06 0.44 15.84
N PHE A 86 9.50 0.03 17.03
CA PHE A 86 9.03 0.55 18.30
C PHE A 86 7.50 0.65 18.34
N TYR A 87 6.88 -0.44 17.90
CA TYR A 87 5.45 -0.72 17.82
C TYR A 87 4.60 0.15 16.88
N GLY A 88 5.12 1.25 16.32
CA GLY A 88 4.32 2.16 15.51
C GLY A 88 5.09 3.23 14.74
N GLU A 89 6.41 3.24 14.78
CA GLU A 89 7.20 4.09 13.89
C GLU A 89 7.26 3.44 12.51
N CYS A 90 6.66 4.11 11.53
CA CYS A 90 6.58 3.65 10.15
C CYS A 90 7.80 4.19 9.38
N TRP A 91 8.76 3.30 9.11
CA TRP A 91 10.00 3.60 8.42
C TRP A 91 9.98 3.06 6.98
N SER A 92 10.59 3.79 6.05
CA SER A 92 10.74 3.41 4.64
C SER A 92 11.94 4.15 4.01
N GLY A 93 11.89 4.50 2.73
CA GLY A 93 12.91 5.31 2.05
C GLY A 93 14.02 4.51 1.36
N GLY A 94 13.91 3.19 1.30
CA GLY A 94 14.90 2.33 0.64
C GLY A 94 14.42 0.90 0.41
N ILE A 95 15.28 0.10 -0.21
CA ILE A 95 15.07 -1.35 -0.42
C ILE A 95 15.95 -2.22 0.46
N VAL A 96 16.93 -1.63 1.16
CA VAL A 96 17.94 -2.34 1.95
C VAL A 96 17.50 -2.46 3.41
N TYR A 97 16.39 -3.16 3.62
CA TYR A 97 15.79 -3.36 4.95
C TYR A 97 16.57 -4.34 5.83
N ASP A 98 17.42 -5.17 5.23
CA ASP A 98 18.19 -6.26 5.84
C ASP A 98 19.66 -5.90 6.06
N LYS A 99 20.02 -4.62 5.98
CA LYS A 99 21.39 -4.08 6.14
C LYS A 99 22.15 -4.68 7.34
N TYR A 100 21.46 -4.92 8.45
CA TYR A 100 22.02 -5.44 9.70
C TYR A 100 21.64 -6.91 9.97
N GLY A 101 21.06 -7.59 8.98
CA GLY A 101 20.61 -8.96 9.08
C GLY A 101 19.35 -9.14 9.91
N VAL A 102 18.99 -10.41 10.06
CA VAL A 102 17.80 -10.86 10.80
C VAL A 102 17.96 -10.55 12.29
N SER A 103 16.87 -10.13 12.93
CA SER A 103 16.79 -9.93 14.38
C SER A 103 16.25 -11.19 15.06
N PRO A 104 16.58 -11.44 16.34
CA PRO A 104 15.92 -12.50 17.10
C PRO A 104 14.38 -12.38 17.03
N PRO A 105 13.62 -13.48 16.90
CA PRO A 105 12.16 -13.44 16.68
C PRO A 105 11.41 -12.62 17.72
N GLU A 106 11.84 -12.64 18.98
CA GLU A 106 11.29 -11.91 20.11
C GLU A 106 11.49 -10.38 20.02
N SER A 107 12.34 -9.92 19.11
CA SER A 107 12.52 -8.50 18.80
C SER A 107 11.34 -7.93 17.99
N CYS A 108 10.46 -8.79 17.49
CA CYS A 108 9.21 -8.41 16.88
C CYS A 108 8.03 -9.09 17.59
N TRP A 109 6.85 -8.50 17.46
CA TRP A 109 5.63 -8.96 18.10
C TRP A 109 4.43 -8.55 17.26
N LYS A 110 3.55 -9.50 16.91
CA LYS A 110 2.32 -9.26 16.14
C LYS A 110 2.52 -8.36 14.90
N GLY A 111 3.58 -8.60 14.12
CA GLY A 111 3.83 -7.85 12.88
C GLY A 111 4.44 -6.46 13.07
N VAL A 112 4.91 -6.12 14.27
CA VAL A 112 5.67 -4.88 14.50
C VAL A 112 6.99 -5.18 15.21
N GLY A 113 7.99 -4.35 14.98
CA GLY A 113 9.27 -4.42 15.67
C GLY A 113 9.25 -3.70 17.02
N LYS A 114 10.08 -4.16 17.95
CA LYS A 114 10.40 -3.49 19.21
C LYS A 114 11.44 -2.39 18.97
N GLN A 115 12.13 -1.96 20.02
CA GLN A 115 13.24 -1.01 19.88
C GLN A 115 14.35 -1.64 19.03
N TRP A 116 14.88 -0.88 18.05
CA TRP A 116 15.99 -1.30 17.17
C TRP A 116 15.72 -2.55 16.31
N ALA A 117 14.45 -2.92 16.11
CA ALA A 117 14.07 -3.93 15.15
C ALA A 117 12.93 -3.43 14.27
N ASN A 118 12.99 -3.71 12.98
CA ASN A 118 11.93 -3.46 12.02
C ASN A 118 11.24 -4.79 11.71
N PHE A 119 9.92 -4.86 11.89
CA PHE A 119 9.15 -5.88 11.18
C PHE A 119 8.82 -5.34 9.80
N VAL A 120 9.33 -6.00 8.76
CA VAL A 120 9.37 -5.48 7.40
C VAL A 120 8.27 -6.12 6.56
N TYR A 121 7.66 -5.29 5.72
CA TYR A 121 6.65 -5.65 4.74
C TYR A 121 7.01 -5.12 3.36
N LYS A 122 6.48 -5.78 2.33
CA LYS A 122 6.49 -5.34 0.93
C LYS A 122 5.08 -5.05 0.46
N ILE A 123 4.89 -3.92 -0.21
CA ILE A 123 3.63 -3.56 -0.87
C ILE A 123 3.52 -4.30 -2.20
N ILE A 124 2.36 -4.91 -2.47
CA ILE A 124 2.05 -5.67 -3.69
C ILE A 124 0.90 -5.07 -4.50
#